data_AF-A0A8T6LM46-F1
#
_entry.id   AF-A0A8T6LM46-F1
#
_cell.length_a   1.000
_cell.length_b   1.000
_cell.length_c   1.000
_cell.angle_alpha   90.00
_cell.angle_beta   90.00
_cell.angle_gamma   90.00
#
_symmetry.space_group_name_H-M   'P 1'
#
loop_
_entity.id
_entity.type
_entity.pdbx_description
1 polymer ?
#
loop_
_entity_poly.entity_id
_entity_poly.type
_entity_poly.pdbx_seq_one_letter_code
_entity_poly.pdbx_strand_id
1 'polypeptide(L)' 'MLKRIMLFAGPLAALAAGLLMRDSGPAVAWTVAVTTLCAAWWITEAVPIPVTALIPIGLLPLVGA' A
#
# COMPACT_ATOMS: atom_id res chain seq x y z
N MET A 1 -13.78 5.91 -14.28
CA MET A 1 -12.74 6.96 -14.17
C MET A 1 -11.94 6.84 -12.88
N LEU A 2 -12.61 6.75 -11.71
CA LEU A 2 -11.96 6.60 -10.39
C LEU A 2 -10.98 5.42 -10.30
N LYS A 3 -11.37 4.21 -10.74
CA LYS A 3 -10.50 3.01 -10.73
C LYS A 3 -9.15 3.23 -11.44
N ARG A 4 -9.18 3.91 -12.60
CA ARG A 4 -7.97 4.20 -13.40
C ARG A 4 -7.06 5.22 -12.73
N ILE A 5 -7.63 6.19 -12.01
CA ILE A 5 -6.86 7.16 -11.22
C ILE A 5 -6.22 6.44 -10.03
N MET A 6 -7.01 5.64 -9.29
CA MET A 6 -6.54 4.95 -8.09
C MET A 6 -5.51 3.84 -8.37
N LEU A 7 -5.47 3.30 -9.58
CA LEU A 7 -4.40 2.41 -10.00
C LEU A 7 -3.02 3.04 -9.82
N PHE A 8 -2.88 4.35 -10.10
CA PHE A 8 -1.62 5.08 -9.96
C PHE A 8 -1.55 5.92 -8.67
N ALA A 9 -2.68 6.48 -8.23
CA ALA A 9 -2.74 7.28 -7.02
C ALA A 9 -2.54 6.45 -5.74
N GLY A 10 -2.92 5.16 -5.74
CA GLY A 10 -2.70 4.24 -4.62
C GLY A 10 -1.21 4.10 -4.26
N PRO A 11 -0.34 3.70 -5.20
CA PRO A 11 1.11 3.61 -4.97
C PRO A 11 1.75 4.94 -4.55
N LEU A 12 1.29 6.06 -5.11
CA LEU A 12 1.77 7.40 -4.71
C LEU A 12 1.37 7.74 -3.26
N ALA A 13 0.12 7.44 -2.88
CA ALA A 13 -0.35 7.63 -1.50
C ALA A 13 0.39 6.72 -0.51
N ALA A 14 0.65 5.46 -0.89
CA ALA A 14 1.42 4.52 -0.11
C ALA A 14 2.87 5.00 0.11
N LEU A 15 3.53 5.47 -0.95
CA LEU A 15 4.87 6.06 -0.85
C LEU A 15 4.87 7.29 0.06
N ALA A 16 3.93 8.21 -0.11
CA ALA A 16 3.81 9.39 0.74
C ALA A 16 3.61 9.01 2.22
N ALA A 17 2.70 8.07 2.50
CA ALA A 17 2.43 7.60 3.86
C ALA A 17 3.64 6.93 4.52
N GLY A 18 4.36 6.09 3.76
CA GLY A 18 5.61 5.47 4.23
C GLY A 18 6.72 6.50 4.50
N LEU A 19 6.89 7.48 3.61
CA LEU A 19 7.87 8.55 3.78
C LEU A 19 7.57 9.44 5.00
N LEU A 20 6.29 9.69 5.30
CA LEU A 20 5.88 10.41 6.50
C LEU A 20 6.28 9.65 7.77
N MET A 21 6.26 8.31 7.76
CA MET A 21 6.60 7.46 8.91
C MET A 21 8.05 6.99 8.94
N ARG A 22 8.93 7.52 8.09
CA ARG A 22 10.33 7.09 7.98
C ARG A 22 11.09 7.17 9.32
N ASP A 23 10.79 8.19 10.12
CA ASP A 23 11.48 8.46 11.38
C ASP A 23 10.96 7.58 12.54
N SER A 24 9.84 6.87 12.32
CA SER A 24 9.28 5.90 13.28
C SER A 24 9.86 4.48 13.14
N GLY A 25 10.80 4.29 12.21
CA GLY A 25 11.48 3.03 11.97
C GLY A 25 10.95 2.27 10.74
N PRO A 26 11.78 1.42 10.12
CA PRO A 26 11.51 0.81 8.82
C PRO A 26 10.27 -0.08 8.82
N ALA A 27 10.07 -0.91 9.85
CA ALA A 27 8.91 -1.80 9.94
C ALA A 27 7.57 -1.02 9.99
N VAL A 28 7.54 0.10 10.73
CA VAL A 28 6.37 0.98 10.81
C VAL A 28 6.11 1.65 9.46
N ALA A 29 7.15 2.22 8.83
CA ALA A 29 7.04 2.88 7.54
C ALA A 29 6.50 1.93 6.45
N TRP A 30 7.03 0.70 6.38
CA TRP A 30 6.56 -0.31 5.42
C TRP A 30 5.13 -0.77 5.70
N THR A 31 4.80 -1.05 6.96
CA THR A 31 3.44 -1.45 7.36
C THR A 31 2.42 -0.37 6.95
N VAL A 32 2.72 0.91 7.21
CA VAL A 32 1.84 2.03 6.86
C VAL A 32 1.72 2.19 5.34
N ALA A 33 2.81 2.10 4.60
CA ALA A 33 2.80 2.17 3.14
C ALA A 33 1.93 1.05 2.53
N VAL A 34 2.17 -0.20 2.91
CA VAL A 34 1.43 -1.37 2.40
C VAL A 34 -0.04 -1.28 2.79
N THR A 35 -0.35 -0.92 4.03
CA THR A 35 -1.74 -0.78 4.50
C THR A 35 -2.48 0.31 3.74
N THR A 36 -1.82 1.44 3.47
CA THR A 36 -2.40 2.55 2.69
C THR A 36 -2.71 2.11 1.26
N LEU A 37 -1.79 1.37 0.63
CA LEU A 37 -2.01 0.81 -0.71
C LEU A 37 -3.22 -0.13 -0.74
N CYS A 38 -3.27 -1.09 0.20
CA CYS A 38 -4.36 -2.05 0.30
C CYS A 38 -5.69 -1.37 0.55
N ALA A 39 -5.75 -0.39 1.45
CA ALA A 39 -6.97 0.38 1.71
C ALA A 39 -7.45 1.11 0.44
N ALA A 40 -6.54 1.79 -0.27
CA ALA A 40 -6.88 2.51 -1.50
C ALA A 40 -7.44 1.57 -2.58
N TRP A 41 -6.80 0.41 -2.80
CA TRP A 41 -7.22 -0.54 -3.83
C TRP A 41 -8.41 -1.41 -3.43
N TRP A 42 -8.61 -1.76 -2.16
CA TRP A 42 -9.82 -2.46 -1.70
C TRP A 42 -11.06 -1.59 -1.76
N ILE A 43 -10.98 -0.33 -1.29
CA ILE A 43 -12.14 0.58 -1.29
C ILE A 43 -12.59 0.90 -2.71
N THR A 44 -11.64 1.11 -3.61
CA THR A 44 -11.95 1.55 -4.98
C THR A 44 -12.01 0.41 -5.99
N GLU A 45 -11.62 -0.80 -5.60
CA GLU A 45 -11.50 -1.97 -6.47
C GLU A 45 -10.73 -1.64 -7.76
N ALA A 46 -9.64 -0.87 -7.65
CA ALA A 46 -8.78 -0.51 -8.77
C ALA A 46 -8.05 -1.73 -9.34
N VAL A 47 -7.77 -2.70 -8.48
CA VAL A 47 -7.15 -4.00 -8.75
C VAL A 47 -8.05 -5.08 -8.13
N PRO A 48 -8.22 -6.28 -8.76
CA PRO A 48 -9.02 -7.35 -8.18
C PRO A 48 -8.60 -7.68 -6.75
N ILE A 49 -9.58 -7.87 -5.86
CA ILE A 49 -9.35 -8.13 -4.43
C ILE A 49 -8.29 -9.22 -4.18
N PRO A 50 -8.28 -10.37 -4.90
CA PRO A 50 -7.26 -11.40 -4.70
C PRO A 50 -5.84 -10.91 -4.98
N VAL A 51 -5.66 -10.06 -6.00
CA VAL A 51 -4.34 -9.52 -6.36
C VAL A 51 -3.88 -8.50 -5.32
N THR A 52 -4.77 -7.63 -4.85
CA THR A 52 -4.47 -6.69 -3.76
C THR A 52 -4.08 -7.42 -2.48
N ALA A 53 -4.73 -8.55 -2.17
CA ALA A 53 -4.41 -9.36 -0.98
C ALA A 53 -3.01 -10.00 -1.02
N LEU A 54 -2.43 -10.23 -2.19
CA LEU A 54 -1.07 -10.75 -2.33
C LEU A 54 0.02 -9.75 -1.93
N ILE A 55 -0.29 -8.45 -1.95
CA ILE A 55 0.66 -7.36 -1.65
C ILE A 55 1.24 -7.50 -0.24
N PRO A 56 0.46 -7.52 0.86
CA PRO A 56 1.02 -7.65 2.20
C PRO A 56 1.69 -9.01 2.42
N ILE A 57 1.14 -10.08 1.83
CA ILE A 57 1.71 -11.43 1.92
C ILE A 57 3.10 -11.49 1.28
N GLY A 58 3.29 -10.80 0.15
CA GLY A 58 4.57 -10.74 -0.54
C GLY A 58 5.54 -9.73 0.07
N LEU A 59 5.09 -8.52 0.36
CA LEU A 59 5.97 -7.40 0.72
C LEU A 59 6.37 -7.40 2.20
N LEU A 60 5.43 -7.59 3.14
CA LEU A 60 5.72 -7.42 4.57
C LEU A 60 6.83 -8.39 5.05
N PRO A 61 6.79 -9.70 4.72
CA PRO A 61 7.87 -10.61 5.11
C PRO A 61 9.24 -10.26 4.51
N LEU A 62 9.27 -9.67 3.32
CA LEU A 62 10.52 -9.29 2.64
C LEU A 62 11.18 -8.05 3.25
N VAL A 63 10.39 -7.17 3.88
CA VAL A 63 10.87 -5.91 4.45
C VAL A 63 11.02 -5.96 5.97
N GLY A 64 10.84 -7.13 6.57
CA GLY A 64 10.99 -7.36 8.01
C GLY A 64 9.89 -6.72 8.86
N ALA A 65 8.69 -6.59 8.28
CA ALA A 65 7.48 -6.08 8.93
C ALA A 65 6.47 -7.20 9.18
#